data_AF-A0A9E2VHJ2-F1
#
_entry.id   AF-A0A9E2VHJ2-F1
#
_cell.length_a   1.000
_cell.length_b   1.000
_cell.length_c   1.000
_cell.angle_alpha   90.00
_cell.angle_beta   90.00
_cell.angle_gamma   90.00
#
_symmetry.space_group_name_H-M   'P 1'
#
loop_
_entity.id
_entity.type
_entity.pdbx_description
1 polymer ?
#
loop_
_entity_poly.entity_id
_entity_poly.type
_entity_poly.pdbx_seq_one_letter_code
_entity_poly.pdbx_strand_id
1 'polypeptide(L)'
;MKRLLPVLLAAGALGLGAWPARAEDSADTAAAIADRQAAEERYKRLNSAVEDLAAAQAALEKRLNALSDELRNVREDLVRANNNANNYVSRSDYDALVGKLKDLDEQRKRDRDLILQKIQDLGKLSAVAPAPPPAISPPAPASDPAAKLPSKGYEYRIQRGDTFAAIADAYRQKGVQVTAEMIEKANPNLKPNKLRVGQKVFIPDPSLK
;
A
#
# COMPACT_ATOMS: atom_id res chain seq x y z
N MET A 1 -77.08 45.21 89.95
CA MET A 1 -77.28 46.61 90.42
C MET A 1 -75.95 47.12 90.96
N LYS A 2 -75.56 48.37 90.60
CA LYS A 2 -74.68 49.33 91.32
C LYS A 2 -73.27 48.82 91.71
N ARG A 3 -72.21 49.26 91.02
CA ARG A 3 -71.39 50.48 91.30
C ARG A 3 -70.75 50.49 92.70
N LEU A 4 -69.42 50.60 92.76
CA LEU A 4 -68.64 51.70 93.39
C LEU A 4 -67.21 51.25 93.77
N LEU A 5 -66.22 51.99 93.27
CA LEU A 5 -64.85 52.11 93.81
C LEU A 5 -64.85 53.14 94.96
N PRO A 6 -63.89 53.06 95.89
CA PRO A 6 -62.83 54.10 95.99
C PRO A 6 -61.43 53.46 96.22
N VAL A 7 -60.30 53.92 95.64
CA VAL A 7 -59.54 55.18 95.76
C VAL A 7 -58.83 55.38 97.11
N LEU A 8 -57.53 55.74 97.00
CA LEU A 8 -56.53 56.26 97.96
C LEU A 8 -55.69 55.24 98.76
N LEU A 9 -54.38 55.40 98.99
CA LEU A 9 -53.28 56.22 98.45
C LEU A 9 -52.03 55.81 99.25
N ALA A 10 -50.90 55.50 98.60
CA ALA A 10 -49.60 55.63 99.23
C ALA A 10 -48.53 55.82 98.15
N ALA A 11 -48.00 57.04 98.14
CA ALA A 11 -46.95 57.52 97.27
C ALA A 11 -45.55 57.07 97.75
N GLY A 12 -44.60 57.05 96.82
CA GLY A 12 -43.15 56.93 97.07
C GLY A 12 -42.52 55.86 96.19
N ALA A 13 -41.45 56.06 95.46
CA ALA A 13 -40.61 57.22 95.22
C ALA A 13 -39.78 56.91 93.96
N LEU A 14 -39.49 57.97 93.21
CA LEU A 14 -38.45 58.12 92.19
C LEU A 14 -37.35 57.05 92.17
N GLY A 15 -37.24 56.37 91.01
CA GLY A 15 -36.08 55.57 90.64
C GLY A 15 -35.88 55.65 89.12
N LEU A 16 -35.09 56.62 88.67
CA LEU A 16 -34.49 56.64 87.33
C LEU A 16 -33.65 55.37 87.17
N GLY A 17 -34.15 54.41 86.39
CA GLY A 17 -33.45 53.19 86.03
C GLY A 17 -33.59 52.96 84.53
N ALA A 18 -32.48 53.12 83.81
CA ALA A 18 -32.38 53.10 82.36
C ALA A 18 -33.02 51.85 81.73
N TRP A 19 -33.83 52.09 80.69
CA TRP A 19 -34.22 51.06 79.72
C TRP A 19 -32.95 50.54 79.02
N PRO A 20 -32.61 49.23 79.02
CA PRO A 20 -31.58 48.70 78.16
C PRO A 20 -32.19 48.51 76.77
N ALA A 21 -32.28 49.59 75.99
CA ALA A 21 -32.46 49.45 74.55
C ALA A 21 -31.08 49.34 73.90
N ARG A 22 -30.91 48.36 73.00
CA ARG A 22 -30.03 48.45 71.81
C ARG A 22 -28.66 47.74 71.78
N ALA A 23 -28.34 46.85 72.73
CA ALA A 23 -27.13 46.01 72.59
C ALA A 23 -27.40 44.62 71.97
N GLU A 24 -28.60 44.05 72.14
CA GLU A 24 -28.98 42.75 71.58
C GLU A 24 -29.30 42.83 70.08
N ASP A 25 -30.01 43.89 69.64
CA ASP A 25 -30.35 44.14 68.22
C ASP A 25 -29.13 44.23 67.29
N SER A 26 -27.98 44.73 67.76
CA SER A 26 -26.76 44.85 66.94
C SER A 26 -26.02 43.52 66.78
N ALA A 27 -26.09 42.64 67.79
CA ALA A 27 -25.53 41.29 67.71
C ALA A 27 -26.39 40.38 66.81
N ASP A 28 -27.73 40.48 66.93
CA ASP A 28 -28.67 39.73 66.09
C ASP A 28 -28.59 40.16 64.62
N THR A 29 -28.38 41.46 64.36
CA THR A 29 -28.15 41.96 62.99
C THR A 29 -26.79 41.54 62.43
N ALA A 30 -25.73 41.50 63.23
CA ALA A 30 -24.42 40.99 62.80
C ALA A 30 -24.46 39.50 62.47
N ALA A 31 -25.17 38.68 63.27
CA ALA A 31 -25.39 37.26 63.00
C ALA A 31 -26.18 37.05 61.69
N ALA A 32 -27.25 37.82 61.47
CA ALA A 32 -28.04 37.75 60.24
C ALA A 32 -27.23 38.13 58.98
N ILE A 33 -26.28 39.07 59.09
CA ILE A 33 -25.36 39.43 58.00
C ILE A 33 -24.37 38.30 57.73
N ALA A 34 -23.80 37.70 58.79
CA ALA A 34 -22.88 36.57 58.67
C ALA A 34 -23.56 35.34 58.03
N ASP A 35 -24.81 35.05 58.41
CA ASP A 35 -25.60 33.97 57.81
C ASP A 35 -25.88 34.21 56.33
N ARG A 36 -26.19 35.45 55.95
CA ARG A 36 -26.39 35.83 54.55
C ARG A 36 -25.10 35.67 53.75
N GLN A 37 -23.96 36.07 54.29
CA GLN A 37 -22.66 35.88 53.65
C GLN A 37 -22.32 34.39 53.50
N ALA A 38 -22.55 33.59 54.55
CA ALA A 38 -22.34 32.14 54.50
C ALA A 38 -23.26 31.46 53.48
N ALA A 39 -24.50 31.92 53.34
CA ALA A 39 -25.42 31.45 52.31
C ALA A 39 -24.90 31.80 50.90
N GLU A 40 -24.50 33.05 50.67
CA GLU A 40 -23.93 33.49 49.39
C GLU A 40 -22.67 32.71 49.00
N GLU A 41 -21.80 32.39 49.96
CA GLU A 41 -20.65 31.51 49.71
C GLU A 41 -21.06 30.09 49.33
N ARG A 42 -22.04 29.51 50.03
CA ARG A 42 -22.58 28.18 49.68
C ARG A 42 -23.17 28.17 48.27
N TYR A 43 -23.90 29.22 47.89
CA TYR A 43 -24.42 29.37 46.52
C TYR A 43 -23.31 29.46 45.48
N LYS A 44 -22.25 30.24 45.74
CA LYS A 44 -21.09 30.32 44.83
C LYS A 44 -20.40 28.97 44.65
N ARG A 45 -20.17 28.24 45.76
CA ARG A 45 -19.57 26.89 45.72
C ARG A 45 -20.46 25.87 45.00
N LEU A 46 -21.78 26.00 45.16
CA LEU A 46 -22.74 25.14 44.45
C LEU A 46 -22.69 25.42 42.95
N ASN A 47 -22.70 26.68 42.53
CA ASN A 47 -22.61 27.06 41.12
C ASN A 47 -21.30 26.58 40.49
N SER A 48 -20.16 26.74 41.17
CA SER A 48 -18.89 26.23 40.66
C SER A 48 -18.90 24.70 40.54
N ALA A 49 -19.48 23.98 41.52
CA ALA A 49 -19.61 22.53 41.44
C ALA A 49 -20.50 22.07 40.27
N VAL A 50 -21.54 22.83 39.93
CA VAL A 50 -22.40 22.55 38.76
C VAL A 50 -21.64 22.81 37.45
N GLU A 51 -20.86 23.88 37.38
CA GLU A 51 -19.99 24.16 36.22
C GLU A 51 -18.93 23.07 36.02
N ASP A 52 -18.28 22.63 37.10
CA ASP A 52 -17.32 21.53 37.07
C ASP A 52 -17.97 20.21 36.62
N LEU A 53 -19.19 19.93 37.09
CA LEU A 53 -19.95 18.76 36.66
C LEU A 53 -20.28 18.83 35.16
N ALA A 54 -20.72 20.00 34.68
CA ALA A 54 -21.02 20.22 33.27
C ALA A 54 -19.75 20.05 32.40
N ALA A 55 -18.61 20.56 32.87
CA ALA A 55 -17.32 20.36 32.21
C ALA A 55 -16.91 18.88 32.18
N ALA A 56 -17.13 18.14 33.27
CA ALA A 56 -16.88 16.71 33.33
C ALA A 56 -17.79 15.91 32.37
N GLN A 57 -19.08 16.29 32.26
CA GLN A 57 -20.01 15.70 31.29
C GLN A 57 -19.54 15.95 29.85
N ALA A 58 -19.16 17.18 29.51
CA ALA A 58 -18.63 17.49 28.18
C ALA A 58 -17.33 16.71 27.88
N ALA A 59 -16.49 16.46 28.88
CA ALA A 59 -15.30 15.62 28.73
C ALA A 59 -15.65 14.14 28.49
N LEU A 60 -16.70 13.62 29.14
CA LEU A 60 -17.20 12.26 28.89
C LEU A 60 -17.77 12.13 27.47
N GLU A 61 -18.54 13.10 26.99
CA GLU A 61 -19.06 13.12 25.62
C GLU A 61 -17.93 13.09 24.59
N LYS A 62 -16.86 13.87 24.80
CA LYS A 62 -15.67 13.82 23.94
C LYS A 62 -15.02 12.44 23.92
N ARG A 63 -14.93 11.77 25.08
CA ARG A 63 -14.40 10.39 25.16
C ARG A 63 -15.29 9.39 24.42
N LEU A 64 -16.61 9.52 24.52
CA LEU A 64 -17.54 8.67 23.78
C LEU A 64 -17.41 8.85 22.27
N ASN A 65 -17.26 10.09 21.80
CA ASN A 65 -17.04 10.36 20.38
C ASN A 65 -15.70 9.78 19.90
N ALA A 66 -14.62 9.95 20.68
CA ALA A 66 -13.32 9.35 20.36
C ALA A 66 -13.39 7.81 20.29
N LEU A 67 -14.07 7.16 21.23
CA LEU A 67 -14.29 5.71 21.22
C LEU A 67 -15.13 5.27 20.01
N SER A 68 -16.15 6.04 19.64
CA SER A 68 -16.96 5.78 18.44
C SER A 68 -16.11 5.86 17.16
N ASP A 69 -15.22 6.85 17.07
CA ASP A 69 -14.31 7.00 15.94
C ASP A 69 -13.27 5.87 15.89
N GLU A 70 -12.73 5.45 17.03
CA GLU A 70 -11.86 4.27 17.13
C GLU A 70 -12.56 3.00 16.65
N LEU A 71 -13.80 2.74 17.08
CA LEU A 71 -14.58 1.59 16.63
C LEU A 71 -14.83 1.63 15.12
N ARG A 72 -15.08 2.83 14.56
CA ARG A 72 -15.22 3.01 13.11
C ARG A 72 -13.92 2.69 12.38
N ASN A 73 -12.79 3.20 12.88
CA ASN A 73 -11.48 2.94 12.29
C ASN A 73 -11.12 1.45 12.33
N VAL A 74 -11.31 0.78 13.47
CA VAL A 74 -11.08 -0.66 13.62
C VAL A 74 -11.96 -1.46 12.65
N ARG A 75 -13.23 -1.06 12.48
CA ARG A 75 -14.13 -1.69 11.52
C ARG A 75 -13.66 -1.50 10.07
N GLU A 76 -13.22 -0.29 9.71
CA GLU A 76 -12.67 -0.01 8.38
C GLU A 76 -11.37 -0.80 8.13
N ASP A 77 -10.50 -0.90 9.12
CA ASP A 77 -9.26 -1.69 9.05
C ASP A 77 -9.55 -3.18 8.89
N LEU A 78 -10.57 -3.71 9.58
CA LEU A 78 -11.01 -5.10 9.40
C LEU A 78 -11.52 -5.33 7.96
N VAL A 79 -12.31 -4.40 7.41
CA VAL A 79 -12.79 -4.49 6.02
C VAL A 79 -11.62 -4.42 5.04
N ARG A 80 -10.67 -3.52 5.25
CA ARG A 80 -9.45 -3.41 4.42
C ARG A 80 -8.61 -4.69 4.50
N ALA A 81 -8.40 -5.23 5.70
CA ALA A 81 -7.66 -6.48 5.90
C ALA A 81 -8.37 -7.66 5.22
N ASN A 82 -9.70 -7.75 5.33
CA ASN A 82 -10.48 -8.79 4.67
C ASN A 82 -10.42 -8.66 3.13
N ASN A 83 -10.55 -7.46 2.59
CA ASN A 83 -10.44 -7.22 1.15
C ASN A 83 -9.04 -7.54 0.63
N ASN A 84 -8.00 -7.20 1.40
CA ASN A 84 -6.63 -7.58 1.08
C ASN A 84 -6.43 -9.10 1.17
N ALA A 85 -7.02 -9.77 2.18
CA ALA A 85 -7.01 -11.22 2.30
C ALA A 85 -7.66 -11.89 1.07
N ASN A 86 -8.76 -11.34 0.58
CA ASN A 86 -9.41 -11.76 -0.66
C ASN A 86 -8.60 -11.48 -1.93
N ASN A 87 -7.57 -10.62 -1.88
CA ASN A 87 -6.68 -10.31 -3.01
C ASN A 87 -5.46 -11.26 -3.10
N TYR A 88 -5.25 -12.15 -2.13
CA TYR A 88 -4.21 -13.17 -2.25
C TYR A 88 -4.73 -14.40 -3.00
N VAL A 89 -3.83 -15.05 -3.74
CA VAL A 89 -4.12 -16.33 -4.40
C VAL A 89 -4.52 -17.34 -3.32
N SER A 90 -5.76 -17.82 -3.38
CA SER A 90 -6.24 -18.82 -2.42
C SER A 90 -5.55 -20.16 -2.68
N ARG A 91 -5.57 -21.05 -1.68
CA ARG A 91 -5.03 -22.41 -1.86
C ARG A 91 -5.72 -23.15 -3.02
N SER A 92 -7.03 -22.93 -3.18
CA SER A 92 -7.82 -23.47 -4.28
C SER A 92 -7.33 -22.96 -5.64
N ASP A 93 -7.02 -21.67 -5.76
CA ASP A 93 -6.51 -21.09 -7.01
C ASP A 93 -5.15 -21.68 -7.37
N TYR A 94 -4.30 -21.90 -6.36
CA TYR A 94 -3.01 -22.57 -6.53
C TYR A 94 -3.18 -24.01 -7.04
N ASP A 95 -4.06 -24.80 -6.41
CA ASP A 95 -4.30 -26.18 -6.81
C ASP A 95 -4.93 -26.26 -8.21
N ALA A 96 -5.81 -25.31 -8.57
CA ALA A 96 -6.35 -25.17 -9.92
C ALA A 96 -5.27 -24.85 -10.96
N LEU A 97 -4.29 -24.00 -10.61
CA LEU A 97 -3.17 -23.65 -11.48
C LEU A 97 -2.23 -24.86 -11.69
N VAL A 98 -1.98 -25.64 -10.64
CA VAL A 98 -1.22 -26.90 -10.72
C VAL A 98 -1.94 -27.92 -11.62
N GLY A 99 -3.27 -28.02 -11.52
CA GLY A 99 -4.08 -28.86 -12.41
C GLY A 99 -3.91 -28.47 -13.88
N LYS A 100 -4.10 -27.19 -14.20
CA LYS A 100 -3.89 -26.65 -15.56
C LYS A 100 -2.48 -26.89 -16.09
N LEU A 101 -1.46 -26.83 -15.22
CA LEU A 101 -0.08 -27.08 -15.60
C LEU A 101 0.14 -28.54 -16.03
N LYS A 102 -0.46 -29.49 -15.29
CA LYS A 102 -0.44 -30.92 -15.64
C LYS A 102 -1.14 -31.18 -16.97
N ASP A 103 -2.32 -30.60 -17.16
CA ASP A 103 -3.07 -30.74 -18.42
C ASP A 103 -2.26 -30.23 -19.62
N LEU A 104 -1.57 -29.08 -19.45
CA LEU A 104 -0.69 -28.51 -20.47
C LEU A 104 0.52 -29.42 -20.78
N ASP A 105 1.09 -30.07 -19.77
CA ASP A 105 2.18 -31.05 -19.97
C ASP A 105 1.69 -32.27 -20.76
N GLU A 106 0.49 -32.78 -20.46
CA GLU A 106 -0.11 -33.89 -21.19
C GLU A 106 -0.45 -33.53 -22.63
N GLN A 107 -0.98 -32.33 -22.87
CA GLN A 107 -1.20 -31.82 -24.22
C GLN A 107 0.12 -31.73 -25.00
N ARG A 108 1.15 -31.13 -24.41
CA ARG A 108 2.47 -31.03 -25.05
C ARG A 108 3.07 -32.39 -25.39
N LYS A 109 2.91 -33.39 -24.53
CA LYS A 109 3.34 -34.76 -24.82
C LYS A 109 2.59 -35.36 -26.01
N ARG A 110 1.25 -35.25 -26.02
CA ARG A 110 0.41 -35.71 -27.13
C ARG A 110 0.78 -35.04 -28.45
N ASP A 111 0.95 -33.72 -28.44
CA ASP A 111 1.36 -32.96 -29.62
C ASP A 111 2.74 -33.39 -30.12
N ARG A 112 3.71 -33.58 -29.20
CA ARG A 112 5.05 -34.09 -29.53
C ARG A 112 4.95 -35.45 -30.20
N ASP A 113 4.17 -36.37 -29.65
CA ASP A 113 4.04 -37.73 -30.17
C ASP A 113 3.36 -37.73 -31.54
N LEU A 114 2.33 -36.89 -31.74
CA LEU A 114 1.69 -36.69 -33.06
C LEU A 114 2.67 -36.12 -34.09
N ILE A 115 3.49 -35.14 -33.71
CA ILE A 115 4.53 -34.58 -34.58
C ILE A 115 5.53 -35.66 -34.98
N LEU A 116 6.00 -36.47 -34.03
CA LEU A 116 6.93 -37.57 -34.30
C LEU A 116 6.32 -38.60 -35.25
N GLN A 117 5.05 -38.96 -35.06
CA GLN A 117 4.32 -39.84 -35.96
C GLN A 117 4.26 -39.27 -37.38
N LYS A 118 3.90 -37.98 -37.51
CA LYS A 118 3.81 -37.34 -38.83
C LYS A 118 5.16 -37.28 -39.54
N ILE A 119 6.25 -37.00 -38.80
CA ILE A 119 7.62 -37.02 -39.35
C ILE A 119 7.99 -38.42 -39.86
N GLN A 120 7.67 -39.48 -39.11
CA GLN A 120 7.94 -40.86 -39.54
C GLN A 120 7.17 -41.21 -40.82
N ASP A 121 5.89 -40.83 -40.91
CA ASP A 121 5.08 -41.10 -42.10
C ASP A 121 5.58 -40.33 -43.33
N LEU A 122 6.03 -39.08 -43.15
CA LEU A 122 6.73 -38.34 -44.21
C LEU A 122 8.04 -39.04 -44.63
N GLY A 123 8.79 -39.58 -43.66
CA GLY A 123 9.98 -40.37 -43.93
C GLY A 123 9.70 -41.64 -44.75
N LYS A 124 8.60 -42.35 -44.45
CA LYS A 124 8.16 -43.54 -45.21
C LYS A 124 7.76 -43.18 -46.64
N LEU A 125 7.10 -42.05 -46.85
CA LEU A 125 6.77 -41.55 -48.19
C LEU A 125 8.03 -41.15 -48.97
N SER A 126 9.09 -40.72 -48.28
CA SER A 126 10.42 -40.47 -48.86
C SER A 126 11.25 -41.74 -49.06
N ALA A 127 10.79 -42.92 -48.61
CA ALA A 127 11.51 -44.20 -48.74
C ALA A 127 11.27 -44.92 -50.08
N VAL A 128 10.62 -44.28 -51.05
CA VAL A 128 10.82 -44.63 -52.46
C VAL A 128 12.18 -44.06 -52.85
N ALA A 129 13.23 -44.86 -52.70
CA ALA A 129 14.57 -44.48 -53.11
C ALA A 129 14.59 -44.25 -54.63
N PRO A 130 14.93 -43.05 -55.13
CA PRO A 130 15.63 -43.02 -56.41
C PRO A 130 16.99 -43.69 -56.18
N ALA A 131 17.43 -44.49 -57.15
CA ALA A 131 18.77 -45.08 -57.18
C ALA A 131 19.83 -44.04 -56.75
N PRO A 132 20.92 -44.46 -56.08
CA PRO A 132 21.93 -43.52 -55.60
C PRO A 132 22.41 -42.67 -56.79
N PRO A 133 22.30 -41.33 -56.74
CA PRO A 133 22.95 -40.49 -57.73
C PRO A 133 24.47 -40.75 -57.65
N PRO A 134 25.20 -40.68 -58.77
CA PRO A 134 26.65 -40.82 -58.74
C PRO A 134 27.22 -39.85 -57.72
N ALA A 135 28.18 -40.31 -56.92
CA ALA A 135 28.87 -39.49 -55.93
C ALA A 135 29.58 -38.33 -56.65
N ILE A 136 28.91 -37.19 -56.70
CA ILE A 136 29.52 -35.91 -57.06
C ILE A 136 30.04 -35.33 -55.74
N SER A 137 31.34 -35.47 -55.55
CA SER A 137 32.10 -34.72 -54.55
C SER A 137 31.70 -33.24 -54.62
N PRO A 138 31.48 -32.54 -53.49
CA PRO A 138 31.33 -31.09 -53.54
C PRO A 138 32.58 -30.47 -54.16
N PRO A 139 32.45 -29.58 -55.16
CA PRO A 139 33.59 -28.82 -55.63
C PRO A 139 33.95 -27.79 -54.54
N ALA A 140 35.21 -27.80 -54.11
CA ALA A 140 35.86 -26.59 -53.65
C ALA A 140 36.45 -25.87 -54.88
N PRO A 141 36.81 -24.57 -54.80
CA PRO A 141 36.04 -23.41 -54.38
C PRO A 141 36.00 -22.36 -55.52
N ALA A 142 35.07 -21.39 -55.47
CA ALA A 142 35.18 -20.16 -56.28
C ALA A 142 34.84 -18.94 -55.42
N SER A 143 35.90 -18.27 -54.99
CA SER A 143 35.96 -16.92 -54.46
C SER A 143 35.64 -15.89 -55.54
N ASP A 144 34.85 -14.85 -55.22
CA ASP A 144 35.28 -13.44 -55.41
C ASP A 144 34.33 -12.42 -54.73
N PRO A 145 34.66 -11.12 -54.58
CA PRO A 145 35.24 -10.63 -53.33
C PRO A 145 34.47 -9.42 -52.74
N ALA A 146 34.20 -9.45 -51.44
CA ALA A 146 33.83 -8.25 -50.70
C ALA A 146 34.33 -8.37 -49.26
N ALA A 147 35.58 -7.92 -49.07
CA ALA A 147 36.20 -7.51 -47.81
C ALA A 147 35.73 -8.25 -46.54
N LYS A 148 36.10 -9.53 -46.39
CA LYS A 148 36.30 -10.10 -45.06
C LYS A 148 37.46 -9.34 -44.42
N LEU A 149 37.16 -8.34 -43.57
CA LEU A 149 38.10 -8.08 -42.49
C LEU A 149 38.19 -9.40 -41.70
N PRO A 150 39.39 -9.94 -41.44
CA PRO A 150 39.56 -11.00 -40.46
C PRO A 150 39.30 -10.40 -39.08
N SER A 151 38.05 -10.08 -38.80
CA SER A 151 37.62 -9.67 -37.47
C SER A 151 37.28 -10.94 -36.74
N LYS A 152 38.12 -11.31 -35.78
CA LYS A 152 37.67 -12.21 -34.70
C LYS A 152 36.52 -11.51 -33.99
N GLY A 153 35.59 -12.28 -33.46
CA GLY A 153 34.36 -11.73 -32.94
C GLY A 153 33.52 -12.78 -32.24
N TYR A 154 32.31 -12.39 -31.89
CA TYR A 154 31.39 -13.22 -31.11
C TYR A 154 30.17 -13.59 -31.95
N GLU A 155 29.72 -14.84 -31.85
CA GLU A 155 28.40 -15.23 -32.34
C GLU A 155 27.34 -14.90 -31.27
N TYR A 156 26.34 -14.10 -31.65
CA TYR A 156 25.21 -13.78 -30.80
C TYR A 156 23.91 -14.29 -31.43
N ARG A 157 22.97 -14.75 -30.59
CA ARG A 157 21.63 -15.14 -31.03
C ARG A 157 20.66 -14.02 -30.66
N ILE A 158 20.01 -13.47 -31.67
CA ILE A 158 19.07 -12.36 -31.53
C ILE A 158 17.92 -12.76 -30.59
N GLN A 159 17.65 -11.93 -29.58
CA GLN A 159 16.54 -12.06 -28.65
C GLN A 159 15.38 -11.15 -29.04
N ARG A 160 14.23 -11.32 -28.37
CA ARG A 160 13.04 -10.53 -28.65
C ARG A 160 13.27 -9.07 -28.25
N GLY A 161 13.13 -8.16 -29.22
CA GLY A 161 13.31 -6.71 -29.00
C GLY A 161 14.72 -6.20 -29.28
N ASP A 162 15.65 -7.07 -29.68
CA ASP A 162 17.00 -6.66 -30.02
C ASP A 162 17.05 -5.85 -31.33
N THR A 163 17.91 -4.85 -31.35
CA THR A 163 18.32 -4.10 -32.54
C THR A 163 19.84 -4.13 -32.65
N PHE A 164 20.40 -3.88 -33.83
CA PHE A 164 21.87 -3.78 -33.97
C PHE A 164 22.48 -2.69 -33.08
N ALA A 165 21.76 -1.60 -32.83
CA ALA A 165 22.17 -0.55 -31.89
C ALA A 165 22.23 -1.10 -30.45
N ALA A 166 21.16 -1.75 -29.98
CA ALA A 166 21.12 -2.32 -28.63
C ALA A 166 22.18 -3.41 -28.42
N ILE A 167 22.41 -4.26 -29.42
CA ILE A 167 23.45 -5.29 -29.38
C ILE A 167 24.84 -4.65 -29.35
N ALA A 168 25.11 -3.65 -30.19
CA ALA A 168 26.38 -2.94 -30.19
C ALA A 168 26.65 -2.29 -28.83
N ASP A 169 25.65 -1.62 -28.24
CA ASP A 169 25.75 -0.96 -26.94
C ASP A 169 26.07 -1.94 -25.81
N ALA A 170 25.39 -3.10 -25.80
CA ALA A 170 25.63 -4.16 -24.84
C ALA A 170 27.06 -4.70 -24.91
N TYR A 171 27.63 -4.81 -26.12
CA TYR A 171 29.02 -5.27 -26.30
C TYR A 171 30.04 -4.18 -26.01
N ARG A 172 29.73 -2.90 -26.28
CA ARG A 172 30.56 -1.76 -25.85
C ARG A 172 30.70 -1.69 -24.33
N GLN A 173 29.63 -1.96 -23.59
CA GLN A 173 29.69 -2.05 -22.13
C GLN A 173 30.56 -3.21 -21.63
N LYS A 174 30.74 -4.26 -22.45
CA LYS A 174 31.64 -5.40 -22.16
C LYS A 174 33.08 -5.16 -22.62
N GLY A 175 33.41 -3.95 -23.06
CA GLY A 175 34.75 -3.57 -23.52
C GLY A 175 35.03 -3.89 -24.99
N VAL A 176 34.04 -4.36 -25.75
CA VAL A 176 34.19 -4.64 -27.20
C VAL A 176 33.81 -3.38 -27.98
N GLN A 177 34.78 -2.75 -28.65
CA GLN A 177 34.54 -1.53 -29.43
C GLN A 177 33.85 -1.85 -30.76
N VAL A 178 32.53 -2.01 -30.74
CA VAL A 178 31.71 -2.31 -31.93
C VAL A 178 30.59 -1.28 -32.11
N THR A 179 30.28 -0.93 -33.36
CA THR A 179 29.14 -0.06 -33.72
C THR A 179 28.09 -0.83 -34.52
N ALA A 180 26.86 -0.31 -34.57
CA ALA A 180 25.78 -0.93 -35.33
C ALA A 180 26.13 -1.09 -36.83
N GLU A 181 26.82 -0.11 -37.42
CA GLU A 181 27.29 -0.16 -38.80
C GLU A 181 28.34 -1.26 -39.03
N MET A 182 29.20 -1.52 -38.04
CA MET A 182 30.18 -2.61 -38.12
C MET A 182 29.49 -3.97 -38.09
N ILE A 183 28.46 -4.13 -37.26
CA ILE A 183 27.64 -5.35 -37.22
C ILE A 183 26.92 -5.55 -38.55
N GLU A 184 26.34 -4.50 -39.13
CA GLU A 184 25.65 -4.58 -40.42
C GLU A 184 26.61 -4.98 -41.55
N LYS A 185 27.78 -4.35 -41.63
CA LYS A 185 28.81 -4.68 -42.63
C LYS A 185 29.33 -6.11 -42.49
N ALA A 186 29.45 -6.61 -41.26
CA ALA A 186 29.89 -7.98 -41.00
C ALA A 186 28.82 -9.03 -41.31
N ASN A 187 27.55 -8.63 -41.47
CA ASN A 187 26.42 -9.53 -41.70
C ASN A 187 25.56 -9.08 -42.90
N PRO A 188 26.07 -9.18 -44.14
CA PRO A 188 25.35 -8.70 -45.33
C PRO A 188 24.00 -9.41 -45.59
N ASN A 189 23.80 -10.59 -44.99
CA ASN A 189 22.56 -11.36 -45.10
C ASN A 189 21.49 -10.93 -44.08
N LEU A 190 21.81 -10.04 -43.14
CA LEU A 190 20.91 -9.56 -42.10
C LEU A 190 20.49 -8.13 -42.39
N LYS A 191 19.18 -7.85 -42.28
CA LYS A 191 18.64 -6.49 -42.44
C LYS A 191 18.28 -5.92 -41.06
N PRO A 192 18.75 -4.71 -40.68
CA PRO A 192 18.45 -4.11 -39.37
C PRO A 192 16.95 -4.04 -39.05
N ASN A 193 16.13 -3.78 -40.08
CA ASN A 193 14.67 -3.64 -39.94
C ASN A 193 13.89 -4.97 -39.97
N LYS A 194 14.57 -6.12 -40.13
CA LYS A 194 13.93 -7.44 -40.27
C LYS A 194 14.66 -8.53 -39.48
N LEU A 195 15.08 -8.22 -38.25
CA LEU A 195 15.71 -9.19 -37.36
C LEU A 195 14.68 -10.19 -36.81
N ARG A 196 15.03 -11.48 -36.82
CA ARG A 196 14.20 -12.54 -36.25
C ARG A 196 14.84 -13.13 -35.01
N VAL A 197 14.03 -13.41 -33.99
CA VAL A 197 14.48 -14.07 -32.76
C VAL A 197 15.09 -15.43 -33.10
N GLY A 198 16.24 -15.75 -32.53
CA GLY A 198 17.00 -16.99 -32.74
C GLY A 198 17.95 -16.95 -33.93
N GLN A 199 17.93 -15.90 -34.75
CA GLN A 199 18.89 -15.71 -35.84
C GLN A 199 20.30 -15.47 -35.28
N LYS A 200 21.30 -16.06 -35.92
CA LYS A 200 22.71 -15.83 -35.57
C LYS A 200 23.18 -14.53 -36.22
N VAL A 201 23.84 -13.68 -35.43
CA VAL A 201 24.53 -12.47 -35.87
C VAL A 201 25.99 -12.54 -35.43
N PHE A 202 26.90 -12.14 -36.31
CA PHE A 202 28.32 -12.04 -36.02
C PHE A 202 28.67 -10.64 -35.53
N ILE A 203 29.30 -10.53 -34.37
CA ILE A 203 29.69 -9.25 -33.79
C ILE A 203 31.21 -9.11 -33.90
N PRO A 204 31.72 -8.25 -34.79
CA PRO A 204 33.16 -8.10 -34.98
C PRO A 204 33.80 -7.40 -33.77
N ASP A 205 34.92 -7.93 -33.30
CA ASP A 205 35.76 -7.29 -32.27
C ASP A 205 37.07 -6.83 -32.91
N PRO A 206 37.25 -5.51 -33.15
CA PRO A 206 38.49 -5.00 -33.75
C PRO A 206 39.71 -5.11 -32.82
N SER A 207 39.51 -5.43 -31.54
CA SER A 207 40.59 -5.56 -30.55
C SER A 207 41.23 -6.96 -30.58
N LEU A 208 40.54 -7.95 -31.13
CA LEU A 208 41.02 -9.31 -31.27
C LEU A 208 41.82 -9.46 -32.57
N LYS A 209 43.14 -9.23 -32.50
CA LYS A 209 44.09 -9.57 -33.58
C LYS A 209 44.30 -11.09 -33.68
#